data_AF-Q31BI6-F1
#
_entry.id   AF-Q31BI6-F1
#
_cell.length_a   1.000
_cell.length_b   1.000
_cell.length_c   1.000
_cell.angle_alpha   90.00
_cell.angle_beta   90.00
_cell.angle_gamma   90.00
#
_symmetry.space_group_name_H-M   'P 1'
#
loop_
_entity.id
_entity.type
_entity.pdbx_description
1 polymer ?
#
loop_
_entity_poly.entity_id
_entity_poly.type
_entity_poly.pdbx_seq_one_letter_code
_entity_poly.pdbx_strand_id
1 'polypeptide(L)' 'MSNSDFDKNGLDSYGIHWLQYAAFAVSCFVIFTTWAFFFDENFHNYIMNIFRIINCSGFNCNGAF' A
#
# COMPACT_ATOMS: atom_id res chain seq x y z
N MET A 1 -34.77 -22.58 9.66
CA MET A 1 -33.43 -22.41 9.08
C MET A 1 -33.28 -20.93 8.75
N SER A 2 -32.36 -20.27 9.45
CA SER A 2 -31.79 -18.93 9.21
C SER A 2 -32.72 -17.73 8.98
N ASN A 3 -33.17 -17.09 10.07
CA ASN A 3 -33.41 -15.65 10.06
C ASN A 3 -32.05 -14.96 10.23
N SER A 4 -31.46 -14.51 9.13
CA SER A 4 -30.29 -13.63 9.14
C SER A 4 -30.62 -12.39 8.33
N ASP A 5 -31.24 -11.41 8.99
CA ASP A 5 -31.41 -10.03 8.49
C ASP A 5 -30.07 -9.34 8.18
N PHE A 6 -28.94 -10.00 8.47
CA PHE A 6 -27.60 -9.65 7.99
C PHE A 6 -27.45 -9.68 6.47
N ASP A 7 -28.28 -10.43 5.75
CA ASP A 7 -28.18 -10.53 4.28
C ASP A 7 -28.79 -9.30 3.57
N LYS A 8 -29.67 -8.55 4.26
CA LYS A 8 -30.44 -7.45 3.66
C LYS A 8 -29.86 -6.05 3.97
N ASN A 9 -29.09 -5.95 5.05
CA ASN A 9 -28.32 -4.76 5.42
C ASN A 9 -26.80 -5.00 5.44
N GLY A 10 -26.35 -6.19 5.02
CA GLY A 10 -24.95 -6.54 4.95
C GLY A 10 -24.27 -5.75 3.84
N LEU A 11 -23.25 -4.99 4.21
CA LEU A 11 -22.31 -4.30 3.34
C LEU A 11 -21.51 -5.26 2.40
N ASP A 12 -22.04 -6.44 2.10
CA ASP A 12 -21.29 -7.65 1.76
C ASP A 12 -21.62 -8.23 0.38
N SER A 13 -22.57 -7.66 -0.37
CA SER A 13 -23.03 -8.37 -1.58
C SER A 13 -21.99 -8.45 -2.70
N TYR A 14 -21.14 -7.42 -2.89
CA TYR A 14 -20.10 -7.45 -3.94
C TYR A 14 -18.84 -6.63 -3.62
N GLY A 15 -18.88 -5.74 -2.63
CA GLY A 15 -17.88 -4.68 -2.43
C GLY A 15 -16.78 -4.99 -1.41
N ILE A 16 -17.13 -5.60 -0.28
CA ILE A 16 -16.16 -5.79 0.81
C ILE A 16 -15.14 -6.87 0.49
N HIS A 17 -15.53 -7.93 -0.21
CA HIS A 17 -14.63 -9.03 -0.50
C HIS A 17 -13.41 -8.59 -1.33
N TRP A 18 -13.61 -7.77 -2.37
CA TRP A 18 -12.48 -7.25 -3.18
C TRP A 18 -11.65 -6.22 -2.41
N LEU A 19 -12.29 -5.39 -1.59
CA LEU A 19 -11.61 -4.37 -0.79
C LEU A 19 -10.74 -5.01 0.29
N GLN A 20 -11.19 -6.11 0.90
CA GLN A 20 -10.40 -6.92 1.83
C GLN A 20 -9.22 -7.58 1.13
N TYR A 21 -9.41 -8.16 -0.06
CA TYR A 21 -8.30 -8.70 -0.86
C TYR A 21 -7.30 -7.62 -1.27
N ALA A 22 -7.77 -6.45 -1.68
CA ALA A 22 -6.92 -5.31 -2.03
C ALA A 22 -6.14 -4.82 -0.81
N ALA A 23 -6.81 -4.66 0.34
CA ALA A 23 -6.16 -4.27 1.58
C ALA A 23 -5.10 -5.30 2.02
N PHE A 24 -5.39 -6.60 1.87
CA PHE A 24 -4.43 -7.66 2.16
C PHE A 24 -3.22 -7.61 1.21
N ALA A 25 -3.46 -7.51 -0.10
CA ALA A 25 -2.40 -7.41 -1.10
C ALA A 25 -1.51 -6.18 -0.88
N VAL A 26 -2.10 -5.01 -0.60
CA VAL A 26 -1.38 -3.77 -0.28
C VAL A 26 -0.58 -3.93 1.01
N SER A 27 -1.16 -4.55 2.04
CA SER A 27 -0.44 -4.80 3.30
C SER A 27 0.77 -5.71 3.10
N CYS A 28 0.62 -6.81 2.36
CA CYS A 28 1.74 -7.69 2.01
C CYS A 28 2.82 -6.96 1.21
N PHE A 29 2.40 -6.13 0.25
CA PHE A 29 3.32 -5.32 -0.54
C PHE A 29 4.12 -4.36 0.36
N VAL A 30 3.46 -3.61 1.26
CA VAL A 30 4.12 -2.68 2.18
C VAL A 30 5.12 -3.39 3.08
N ILE A 31 4.77 -4.57 3.61
CA ILE A 31 5.68 -5.36 4.45
C ILE A 31 6.92 -5.78 3.66
N PHE A 32 6.72 -6.31 2.45
CA PHE A 32 7.83 -6.72 1.58
C PHE A 32 8.72 -5.53 1.20
N THR A 33 8.13 -4.41 0.76
CA THR A 33 8.90 -3.22 0.37
C THR A 33 9.63 -2.60 1.55
N THR A 34 9.05 -2.65 2.76
CA THR A 34 9.73 -2.16 3.97
C THR A 34 10.94 -3.01 4.28
N TRP A 35 10.80 -4.34 4.27
CA TRP A 35 11.93 -5.23 4.45
C TRP A 35 13.01 -5.01 3.38
N ALA A 36 12.63 -4.98 2.10
CA ALA A 36 13.58 -4.76 1.00
C ALA A 36 14.29 -3.40 1.13
N PHE A 37 13.61 -2.36 1.61
CA PHE A 37 14.20 -1.03 1.80
C PHE A 37 15.29 -0.98 2.88
N PHE A 38 15.20 -1.82 3.92
CA PHE A 38 16.20 -1.85 5.00
C PHE A 38 17.31 -2.87 4.77
N PHE A 39 17.03 -3.98 4.09
CA PHE A 39 17.96 -5.11 3.97
C PHE A 39 18.62 -5.24 2.58
N ASP A 40 18.16 -4.50 1.58
CA ASP A 40 18.77 -4.48 0.24
C ASP A 40 19.18 -3.05 -0.13
N GLU A 41 20.49 -2.79 -0.20
CA GLU A 41 21.06 -1.48 -0.53
C GLU A 41 20.68 -1.00 -1.94
N ASN A 42 20.54 -1.92 -2.91
CA ASN A 42 20.17 -1.55 -4.27
C ASN A 42 18.70 -1.11 -4.32
N PHE A 43 17.83 -1.83 -3.60
CA PHE A 43 16.43 -1.46 -3.49
C PHE A 43 16.25 -0.15 -2.70
N HIS A 44 17.00 0.04 -1.63
CA HIS A 44 17.04 1.30 -0.87
C HIS A 44 17.39 2.49 -1.78
N ASN A 45 18.50 2.39 -2.51
CA ASN A 45 18.96 3.44 -3.41
C ASN A 45 17.96 3.73 -4.54
N TYR A 46 17.31 2.69 -5.07
CA TYR A 46 16.26 2.85 -6.08
C TYR A 46 15.06 3.64 -5.55
N ILE A 47 14.56 3.31 -4.36
CA ILE A 47 13.44 4.01 -3.73
C ILE A 47 13.81 5.46 -3.38
N MET A 48 15.00 5.70 -2.84
CA MET A 48 15.49 7.06 -2.56
C MET A 48 15.62 7.91 -3.84
N ASN A 49 16.04 7.31 -4.95
CA ASN A 49 16.10 8.00 -6.25
C ASN A 49 14.70 8.35 -6.78
N ILE A 50 13.72 7.47 -6.60
CA ILE A 50 12.31 7.78 -6.94
C ILE A 50 11.79 8.92 -6.05
N PHE A 51 11.99 8.85 -4.73
CA PHE A 51 11.60 9.93 -3.81
C PHE A 51 12.27 11.25 -4.18
N ARG A 52 13.53 11.20 -4.61
CA ARG A 52 14.25 12.37 -5.11
C ARG A 52 13.59 12.95 -6.37
N ILE A 53 13.24 12.12 -7.35
CA ILE A 53 12.54 12.58 -8.56
C ILE A 53 11.19 13.21 -8.19
N ILE A 54 10.39 12.56 -7.32
CA ILE A 54 9.09 13.08 -6.90
C ILE A 54 9.24 14.41 -6.15
N ASN A 55 10.15 14.51 -5.19
CA ASN A 55 10.40 15.75 -4.45
C ASN A 55 10.96 16.86 -5.36
N CYS A 56 11.89 16.53 -6.25
CA CYS A 56 12.41 17.48 -7.23
C CYS A 56 11.40 17.91 -8.30
N SER A 57 10.32 17.15 -8.49
CA SER A 57 9.24 17.47 -9.43
C SER A 57 8.15 18.36 -8.82
N GLY A 58 8.19 18.66 -7.50
CA GLY A 58 7.13 19.42 -6.83
C GLY A 58 7.54 20.31 -5.64
N PHE A 59 8.58 19.97 -4.86
CA PHE A 59 9.02 20.73 -3.68
C PHE A 59 10.55 20.71 -3.58
N ASN A 60 11.17 21.78 -4.10
CA ASN A 60 12.53 22.26 -3.82
C ASN A 60 13.63 21.21 -3.57
N CYS A 61 14.48 20.98 -4.57
CA CYS A 61 15.65 20.08 -4.52
C CYS A 61 16.78 20.48 -3.54
N ASN A 62 16.60 21.50 -2.70
CA ASN A 62 17.61 21.92 -1.72
C ASN A 62 17.41 21.19 -0.38
N GLY A 63 17.92 19.97 -0.25
CA GLY A 63 17.99 19.31 1.05
C GLY A 63 17.86 17.79 1.10
N ALA A 64 17.89 17.09 -0.03
CA ALA A 64 18.05 15.64 -0.05
C ALA A 64 19.50 15.28 0.33
N PHE A 65 19.81 15.42 1.62
CA PHE A 65 21.03 14.95 2.26
C PHE A 65 20.81 13.54 2.79
#